data_AF-A0A0B2UJT8-F1
#
_entry.id   AF-A0A0B2UJT8-F1
#
_cell.length_a   1.000
_cell.length_b   1.000
_cell.length_c   1.000
_cell.angle_alpha   90.00
_cell.angle_beta   90.00
_cell.angle_gamma   90.00
#
_symmetry.space_group_name_H-M   'P 1'
#
loop_
_entity.id
_entity.type
_entity.pdbx_description
1 polymer ?
#
loop_
_entity_poly.entity_id
_entity_poly.type
_entity_poly.pdbx_seq_one_letter_code
_entity_poly.pdbx_strand_id
1 'polypeptide(L)'
;MALTSTQFIRLTANIPDRWGSIWNTLPFLYRSWEVEITLKIYGSDAEHSGEGMAFWYVDDSTRRGRAFGFPDVFRGLGVFVDTSADTFIDTNHKHPFISALVNNGSIQYLHDALGTHSQLGGENSGCYAPLFGQEEVSRILVRYAAYTLS
;
A
#
# COMPACT_ATOMS: atom_id res chain seq x y z
N MET A 1 13.79 -6.95 -6.38
CA MET A 1 13.35 -7.66 -7.61
C MET A 1 12.29 -8.65 -7.18
N ALA A 2 11.11 -8.57 -7.80
CA ALA A 2 10.02 -9.50 -7.51
C ALA A 2 10.35 -10.90 -8.04
N LEU A 3 9.99 -11.93 -7.27
CA LEU A 3 10.13 -13.33 -7.66
C LEU A 3 8.77 -13.88 -8.05
N THR A 4 8.71 -14.53 -9.20
CA THR A 4 7.51 -15.20 -9.71
C THR A 4 7.63 -16.71 -9.50
N SER A 5 6.53 -17.32 -9.06
CA SER A 5 6.38 -18.77 -8.97
C SER A 5 5.04 -19.18 -9.57
N THR A 6 4.74 -20.47 -9.60
CA THR A 6 3.44 -20.97 -10.07
C THR A 6 2.29 -20.68 -9.11
N GLN A 7 2.57 -20.31 -7.86
CA GLN A 7 1.56 -20.14 -6.80
C GLN A 7 1.42 -18.69 -6.31
N PHE A 8 2.53 -17.95 -6.27
CA PHE A 8 2.54 -16.58 -5.77
C PHE A 8 3.60 -15.73 -6.48
N ILE A 9 3.41 -14.41 -6.38
CA ILE A 9 4.41 -13.41 -6.69
C ILE A 9 4.90 -12.84 -5.35
N ARG A 10 6.22 -12.87 -5.14
CA ARG A 10 6.86 -12.25 -3.98
C ARG A 10 7.44 -10.92 -4.41
N LEU A 11 6.91 -9.81 -3.89
CA LEU A 11 7.41 -8.46 -4.18
C LEU A 11 8.78 -8.22 -3.54
N THR A 12 8.89 -8.55 -2.25
CA THR A 12 10.12 -8.38 -1.46
C THR A 12 10.41 -9.66 -0.67
N ALA A 13 11.70 -9.96 -0.46
CA ALA A 13 12.12 -10.98 0.49
C ALA A 13 12.29 -10.36 1.87
N ASN A 14 12.29 -11.17 2.94
CA ASN A 14 12.57 -10.73 4.30
C ASN A 14 14.08 -10.42 4.48
N ILE A 15 14.55 -9.38 3.80
CA ILE A 15 15.89 -8.80 3.88
C ILE A 15 15.76 -7.28 3.71
N PRO A 16 16.60 -6.47 4.38
CA PRO A 16 16.52 -5.01 4.32
C PRO A 16 16.66 -4.44 2.90
N ASP A 17 16.14 -3.22 2.73
CA ASP A 17 16.32 -2.38 1.52
C ASP A 17 15.92 -3.07 0.23
N ARG A 18 14.74 -3.72 0.25
CA ARG A 18 14.15 -4.36 -0.92
C ARG A 18 12.89 -3.66 -1.36
N TRP A 19 12.75 -3.67 -2.67
CA TRP A 19 11.63 -3.15 -3.40
C TRP A 19 11.31 -4.11 -4.53
N GLY A 20 10.03 -4.19 -4.84
CA GLY A 20 9.50 -4.94 -5.96
C GLY A 20 8.11 -4.45 -6.25
N SER A 21 7.78 -4.38 -7.53
CA SER A 21 6.48 -3.97 -8.01
C SER A 21 6.08 -4.86 -9.17
N ILE A 22 4.78 -4.98 -9.36
CA ILE A 22 4.17 -5.56 -10.55
C ILE A 22 3.17 -4.54 -11.07
N TRP A 23 3.08 -4.45 -12.39
CA TRP A 23 2.25 -3.45 -13.04
C TRP A 23 1.47 -4.11 -14.16
N ASN A 24 0.23 -3.66 -14.33
CA ASN A 24 -0.55 -4.02 -15.49
C ASN A 24 0.13 -3.45 -16.75
N THR A 25 0.20 -4.23 -17.81
CA THR A 25 0.84 -3.82 -19.07
C THR A 25 -0.08 -2.95 -19.92
N LEU A 26 -1.40 -3.07 -19.73
CA LEU A 26 -2.40 -2.30 -20.44
C LEU A 26 -3.10 -1.31 -19.50
N PRO A 27 -3.46 -0.11 -19.96
CA PRO A 27 -4.26 0.81 -19.16
C PRO A 27 -5.61 0.21 -18.78
N PHE A 28 -6.04 0.46 -17.55
CA PHE A 28 -7.37 0.08 -17.07
C PHE A 28 -8.24 1.35 -17.01
N LEU A 29 -9.25 1.47 -17.88
CA LEU A 29 -9.97 2.72 -18.14
C LEU A 29 -11.45 2.69 -17.71
N TYR A 30 -11.84 1.77 -16.82
CA TYR A 30 -13.22 1.65 -16.37
C TYR A 30 -13.53 2.67 -15.26
N ARG A 31 -14.74 3.24 -15.31
CA ARG A 31 -15.22 4.22 -14.30
C ARG A 31 -15.68 3.59 -13.00
N SER A 32 -16.00 2.31 -13.03
CA SER A 32 -16.37 1.55 -11.84
C SER A 32 -15.67 0.21 -11.89
N TRP A 33 -15.01 -0.12 -10.79
CA TRP A 33 -14.11 -1.26 -10.74
C TRP A 33 -13.94 -1.74 -9.31
N GLU A 34 -13.44 -2.97 -9.23
CA GLU A 34 -13.12 -3.66 -8.00
C GLU A 34 -11.86 -4.48 -8.25
N VAL A 35 -10.98 -4.52 -7.26
CA VAL A 35 -9.82 -5.41 -7.25
C VAL A 35 -9.80 -6.16 -5.93
N GLU A 36 -9.76 -7.48 -6.01
CA GLU A 36 -9.47 -8.34 -4.87
C GLU A 36 -7.98 -8.66 -4.87
N ILE A 37 -7.29 -8.29 -3.80
CA ILE A 37 -5.87 -8.55 -3.58
C ILE A 37 -5.80 -9.66 -2.53
N THR A 38 -5.32 -10.83 -2.93
CA THR A 38 -4.98 -11.92 -2.00
C THR A 38 -3.49 -11.84 -1.67
N LEU A 39 -3.16 -11.71 -0.38
CA LEU A 39 -1.78 -11.45 0.05
C LEU A 39 -1.41 -12.19 1.34
N LYS A 40 -0.10 -12.27 1.57
CA LYS A 40 0.52 -12.56 2.87
C LYS A 40 1.64 -11.58 3.10
N ILE A 41 1.65 -10.95 4.27
CA ILE A 41 2.78 -10.18 4.77
C ILE A 41 3.33 -10.92 5.99
N TYR A 42 4.61 -11.25 5.95
CA TYR A 42 5.26 -12.02 6.99
C TYR A 42 6.75 -11.66 7.08
N GLY A 43 7.30 -11.85 8.27
CA GLY A 43 8.70 -11.59 8.60
C GLY A 43 9.05 -12.29 9.90
N SER A 44 10.32 -12.22 10.29
CA SER A 44 10.82 -12.84 11.52
C SER A 44 10.43 -12.08 12.78
N ASP A 45 10.17 -10.77 12.67
CA ASP A 45 9.86 -9.89 13.79
C ASP A 45 8.85 -8.82 13.35
N ALA A 46 7.61 -8.90 13.84
CA ALA A 46 6.55 -7.98 13.44
C ALA A 46 6.79 -6.53 13.87
N GLU A 47 7.49 -6.31 14.98
CA GLU A 47 7.72 -4.96 15.53
C GLU A 47 8.81 -4.22 14.74
N HIS A 48 9.76 -4.97 14.17
CA HIS A 48 10.88 -4.42 13.40
C HIS A 48 10.79 -4.72 11.89
N SER A 49 9.64 -5.22 11.41
CA SER A 49 9.39 -5.47 9.99
C SER A 49 8.62 -4.33 9.32
N GLY A 50 9.12 -3.90 8.17
CA GLY A 50 8.51 -2.85 7.38
C GLY A 50 9.08 -2.80 5.96
N GLU A 51 8.64 -1.85 5.13
CA GLU A 51 7.67 -0.79 5.43
C GLU A 51 6.21 -1.23 5.21
N GLY A 52 5.97 -2.19 4.31
CA GLY A 52 4.63 -2.71 3.99
C GLY A 52 4.43 -2.87 2.49
N MET A 53 3.23 -2.55 2.00
CA MET A 53 2.92 -2.59 0.56
C MET A 53 1.92 -1.50 0.15
N ALA A 54 1.80 -1.27 -1.16
CA ALA A 54 0.78 -0.39 -1.70
C ALA A 54 0.12 -0.98 -2.95
N PHE A 55 -1.17 -0.68 -3.12
CA PHE A 55 -1.89 -0.82 -4.38
C PHE A 55 -1.96 0.54 -5.07
N TRP A 56 -1.72 0.55 -6.38
CA TRP A 56 -1.65 1.76 -7.19
C TRP A 56 -2.64 1.72 -8.35
N TYR A 57 -3.42 2.79 -8.48
CA TYR A 57 -4.19 3.10 -9.69
C TYR A 57 -3.78 4.50 -10.17
N VAL A 58 -2.79 4.54 -11.05
CA VAL A 58 -2.04 5.74 -11.45
C VAL A 58 -1.88 5.83 -12.97
N ASP A 59 -1.55 7.01 -13.48
CA ASP A 59 -1.38 7.26 -14.91
C ASP A 59 0.01 6.93 -15.47
N ASP A 60 1.01 6.69 -14.61
CA ASP A 60 2.36 6.24 -14.95
C ASP A 60 2.84 5.18 -13.94
N SER A 61 3.43 4.10 -14.43
CA SER A 61 3.97 2.99 -13.61
C SER A 61 5.48 2.83 -13.69
N THR A 62 6.15 3.64 -14.51
CA THR A 62 7.55 3.42 -14.89
C THR A 62 8.55 3.94 -13.86
N ARG A 63 8.09 4.80 -12.96
CA ARG A 63 8.93 5.47 -11.98
C ARG A 63 8.99 4.69 -10.67
N ARG A 64 10.13 4.80 -10.01
CA ARG A 64 10.39 4.24 -8.67
C ARG A 64 10.57 5.38 -7.68
N GLY A 65 10.20 5.14 -6.42
CA GLY A 65 10.46 6.06 -5.32
C GLY A 65 10.32 5.42 -3.95
N ARG A 66 10.20 6.27 -2.94
CA ARG A 66 10.17 5.93 -1.51
C ARG A 66 8.78 5.62 -0.95
N ALA A 67 7.70 5.89 -1.69
CA ALA A 67 6.35 5.52 -1.26
C ALA A 67 6.10 4.05 -1.62
N PHE A 68 6.50 3.11 -0.76
CA PHE A 68 6.33 1.67 -0.98
C PHE A 68 6.82 1.19 -2.37
N GLY A 69 7.95 1.73 -2.82
CA GLY A 69 8.56 1.42 -4.12
C GLY A 69 8.11 2.29 -5.30
N PHE A 70 7.24 3.28 -5.10
CA PHE A 70 6.75 4.23 -6.12
C PHE A 70 7.06 5.70 -5.72
N PRO A 71 7.06 6.68 -6.65
CA PRO A 71 7.23 8.09 -6.30
C PRO A 71 6.23 8.57 -5.26
N ASP A 72 6.71 9.43 -4.37
CA ASP A 72 5.91 10.11 -3.34
C ASP A 72 5.05 11.24 -3.93
N VAL A 73 5.37 11.73 -5.12
CA VAL A 73 4.52 12.62 -5.91
C VAL A 73 3.95 11.84 -7.10
N PHE A 74 2.66 11.58 -7.06
CA PHE A 74 1.95 10.78 -8.06
C PHE A 74 0.60 11.37 -8.44
N ARG A 75 0.05 10.90 -9.55
CA ARG A 75 -1.29 11.25 -10.02
C ARG A 75 -2.14 9.99 -10.13
N GLY A 76 -3.20 9.93 -9.32
CA GLY A 76 -4.06 8.75 -9.18
C GLY A 76 -4.38 8.44 -7.72
N LEU A 77 -4.58 7.15 -7.44
CA LEU A 77 -4.90 6.59 -6.13
C LEU A 77 -3.74 5.69 -5.66
N GLY A 78 -3.34 5.89 -4.40
CA GLY A 78 -2.54 4.92 -3.64
C GLY A 78 -3.36 4.40 -2.46
N VAL A 79 -3.36 3.09 -2.26
CA VAL A 79 -3.88 2.42 -1.04
C VAL A 79 -2.70 1.77 -0.34
N PHE A 80 -2.38 2.22 0.86
CA PHE A 80 -1.18 1.85 1.60
C PHE A 80 -1.54 0.86 2.70
N VAL A 81 -0.75 -0.19 2.83
CA VAL A 81 -0.77 -1.11 3.96
C VAL A 81 0.56 -0.91 4.67
N ASP A 82 0.55 -0.05 5.68
CA ASP A 82 1.73 0.31 6.46
C ASP A 82 1.88 -0.66 7.64
N THR A 83 2.95 -1.46 7.64
CA THR A 83 3.21 -2.40 8.73
C THR A 83 4.20 -1.87 9.75
N SER A 84 4.84 -0.73 9.49
CA SER A 84 5.90 -0.19 10.33
C SER A 84 5.32 0.50 11.55
N ALA A 85 5.30 -0.21 12.68
CA ALA A 85 4.88 0.32 13.97
C ALA A 85 5.99 1.14 14.64
N ASP A 86 6.45 2.22 13.99
CA ASP A 86 7.40 3.13 14.66
C ASP A 86 6.66 4.02 15.65
N THR A 87 6.62 3.60 16.91
CA THR A 87 5.94 4.33 18.00
C THR A 87 6.49 5.73 18.29
N PHE A 88 7.68 6.09 17.76
CA PHE A 88 8.19 7.46 17.87
C PHE A 88 7.58 8.39 16.81
N ILE A 89 7.10 7.83 15.71
CA ILE A 89 6.53 8.54 14.57
C ILE A 89 4.99 8.44 14.59
N ASP A 90 4.44 7.27 14.95
CA ASP A 90 3.02 7.00 15.08
C ASP A 90 2.62 6.61 16.51
N THR A 91 1.97 7.54 17.21
CA THR A 91 1.37 7.26 18.52
C THR A 91 -0.13 7.01 18.46
N ASN A 92 -0.77 7.23 17.31
CA ASN A 92 -2.21 7.36 17.19
C ASN A 92 -2.87 6.18 16.48
N HIS A 93 -2.13 5.46 15.65
CA HIS A 93 -2.66 4.33 14.90
C HIS A 93 -2.02 3.00 15.31
N LYS A 94 -2.83 1.95 15.22
CA LYS A 94 -2.36 0.57 15.42
C LYS A 94 -1.97 0.00 14.05
N HIS A 95 -0.78 -0.57 13.94
CA HIS A 95 -0.30 -1.20 12.72
C HIS A 95 -0.53 -2.73 12.70
N PRO A 96 -0.73 -3.35 11.52
CA PRO A 96 -0.77 -2.71 10.21
C PRO A 96 -1.96 -1.77 9.99
N PHE A 97 -1.69 -0.61 9.40
CA PHE A 97 -2.68 0.43 9.17
C PHE A 97 -2.93 0.59 7.67
N ILE A 98 -4.20 0.61 7.28
CA ILE A 98 -4.64 0.80 5.90
C ILE A 98 -5.12 2.23 5.73
N SER A 99 -4.53 2.93 4.78
CA SER A 99 -4.90 4.29 4.40
C SER A 99 -4.96 4.44 2.88
N ALA A 100 -5.59 5.52 2.40
CA ALA A 100 -5.67 5.82 0.98
C ALA A 100 -5.40 7.31 0.71
N LEU A 101 -4.79 7.61 -0.44
CA LEU A 101 -4.55 8.97 -0.92
C LEU A 101 -4.94 9.07 -2.39
N VAL A 102 -5.77 10.06 -2.72
CA VAL A 102 -5.96 10.51 -4.10
C VAL A 102 -5.14 11.76 -4.32
N ASN A 103 -4.30 11.74 -5.34
CA ASN A 103 -3.37 12.82 -5.63
C ASN A 103 -3.46 13.20 -7.11
N ASN A 104 -3.29 14.49 -7.41
CA ASN A 104 -3.27 15.02 -8.78
C ASN A 104 -1.84 15.36 -9.25
N GLY A 105 -0.82 15.08 -8.41
CA GLY A 105 0.57 15.45 -8.62
C GLY A 105 1.04 16.66 -7.81
N SER A 106 0.19 17.26 -6.98
CA SER A 106 0.55 18.45 -6.17
C SER A 106 0.95 18.13 -4.74
N ILE A 107 0.55 16.98 -4.21
CA ILE A 107 0.83 16.58 -2.83
C ILE A 107 2.04 15.63 -2.84
N GLN A 108 2.94 15.80 -1.87
CA GLN A 108 3.98 14.82 -1.60
C GLN A 108 3.48 13.88 -0.50
N TYR A 109 3.39 12.59 -0.80
CA TYR A 109 3.13 11.57 0.21
C TYR A 109 4.31 11.50 1.19
N LEU A 110 4.06 11.86 2.45
CA LEU A 110 5.05 11.81 3.50
C LEU A 110 4.90 10.49 4.25
N HIS A 111 5.66 9.49 3.84
CA HIS A 111 5.71 8.19 4.52
C HIS A 111 6.08 8.34 6.01
N ASP A 112 7.09 9.18 6.30
CA ASP A 112 7.55 9.47 7.66
C ASP A 112 6.55 10.32 8.49
N ALA A 113 5.47 10.80 7.88
CA ALA A 113 4.32 11.38 8.58
C ALA A 113 3.05 10.52 8.37
N LEU A 114 3.25 9.24 8.03
CA LEU A 114 2.25 8.18 7.92
C LEU A 114 1.19 8.45 6.82
N GLY A 115 1.44 9.44 5.96
CA GLY A 115 0.47 9.96 5.01
C GLY A 115 -0.80 10.56 5.64
N THR A 116 -0.89 10.64 6.97
CA THR A 116 -2.10 10.95 7.75
C THR A 116 -2.71 12.30 7.38
N HIS A 117 -1.88 13.33 7.23
CA HIS A 117 -2.34 14.67 6.83
C HIS A 117 -2.96 14.74 5.43
N SER A 118 -2.59 13.80 4.55
CA SER A 118 -3.05 13.75 3.16
C SER A 118 -4.09 12.66 2.93
N GLN A 119 -4.45 11.89 3.96
CA GLN A 119 -5.30 10.74 3.84
C GLN A 119 -6.73 11.12 3.38
N LEU A 120 -7.25 10.36 2.42
CA LEU A 120 -8.62 10.47 1.96
C LEU A 120 -9.58 10.14 3.10
N GLY A 121 -10.42 11.10 3.47
CA GLY A 121 -11.34 10.99 4.61
C GLY A 121 -10.79 11.58 5.92
N GLY A 122 -9.55 12.08 5.93
CA GLY A 122 -8.89 12.68 7.10
C GLY A 122 -8.13 11.67 7.97
N GLU A 123 -7.43 12.18 8.99
CA GLU A 123 -6.44 11.43 9.81
C GLU A 123 -7.01 10.19 10.52
N ASN A 124 -8.34 10.10 10.70
CA ASN A 124 -9.01 9.00 11.41
C ASN A 124 -9.83 8.08 10.49
N SER A 125 -9.71 8.24 9.17
CA SER A 125 -10.54 7.49 8.21
C SER A 125 -9.98 6.12 7.81
N GLY A 126 -8.72 5.85 8.14
CA GLY A 126 -8.09 4.57 7.88
C GLY A 126 -8.53 3.52 8.87
N CYS A 127 -8.00 2.31 8.73
CA CYS A 127 -8.31 1.24 9.66
C CYS A 127 -7.09 0.37 9.97
N TYR A 128 -7.05 -0.10 11.21
CA TYR A 128 -6.19 -1.21 11.59
C TYR A 128 -6.69 -2.50 10.93
N ALA A 129 -5.78 -3.28 10.37
CA ALA A 129 -6.06 -4.64 9.91
C ALA A 129 -4.92 -5.59 10.34
N PRO A 130 -5.21 -6.73 10.99
CA PRO A 130 -4.20 -7.70 11.41
C PRO A 130 -3.67 -8.50 10.22
N LEU A 131 -2.89 -7.87 9.34
CA LEU A 131 -2.43 -8.49 8.09
C LEU A 131 -1.06 -9.17 8.21
N PHE A 132 -0.27 -8.82 9.22
CA PHE A 132 1.07 -9.37 9.43
C PHE A 132 0.98 -10.75 10.10
N GLY A 133 1.77 -11.71 9.60
CA GLY A 133 1.98 -13.01 10.24
C GLY A 133 0.75 -13.92 10.28
N GLN A 134 -0.26 -13.67 9.45
CA GLN A 134 -1.47 -14.51 9.42
C GLN A 134 -1.18 -15.91 8.88
N GLU A 135 -1.76 -16.93 9.53
CA GLU A 135 -1.64 -18.34 9.11
C GLU A 135 -2.26 -18.56 7.73
N GLU A 136 -3.42 -17.94 7.49
CA GLU A 136 -4.14 -17.98 6.23
C GLU A 136 -3.81 -16.77 5.34
N VAL A 137 -4.16 -16.85 4.06
CA VAL A 137 -4.05 -15.70 3.16
C VAL A 137 -5.08 -14.65 3.52
N SER A 138 -4.65 -13.38 3.54
CA SER A 138 -5.54 -12.24 3.74
C SER A 138 -6.07 -11.75 2.40
N ARG A 139 -7.26 -11.14 2.41
CA ARG A 139 -7.87 -10.53 1.22
C ARG A 139 -8.23 -9.08 1.51
N ILE A 140 -7.88 -8.20 0.58
CA ILE A 140 -8.29 -6.80 0.57
C ILE A 140 -9.12 -6.59 -0.69
N LEU A 141 -10.30 -6.00 -0.53
CA LEU A 141 -11.13 -5.53 -1.63
C LEU A 141 -10.98 -4.02 -1.72
N VAL A 142 -10.58 -3.51 -2.89
CA VAL A 142 -10.60 -2.07 -3.17
C VAL A 142 -11.61 -1.85 -4.28
N ARG A 143 -12.65 -1.07 -4.00
CA ARG A 143 -13.74 -0.83 -4.94
C ARG A 143 -13.95 0.65 -5.15
N TYR A 144 -14.03 1.06 -6.41
CA TYR A 144 -14.48 2.38 -6.79
C TYR A 144 -15.77 2.27 -7.60
N ALA A 145 -16.88 2.76 -7.07
CA ALA A 145 -18.18 2.74 -7.75
C ALA A 145 -19.03 3.92 -7.29
N ALA A 146 -19.80 4.52 -8.21
CA ALA A 146 -20.71 5.62 -7.92
C ALA A 146 -20.05 6.77 -7.11
N TYR A 147 -18.81 7.13 -7.45
CA TYR A 147 -18.00 8.15 -6.77
C TYR A 147 -17.60 7.83 -5.32
N THR A 148 -17.72 6.56 -4.91
CA THR A 148 -17.30 6.08 -3.60
C THR A 148 -16.13 5.12 -3.75
N LEU A 149 -15.08 5.33 -2.95
CA LEU A 149 -14.01 4.37 -2.70
C LEU A 149 -14.35 3.61 -1.41
N SER A 150 -14.31 2.29 -1.44
CA SER A 150 -14.59 1.40 -0.29
C SER A 150 -13.67 0.19 -0.28
#